data_AF-D1KCX5-F1
#
_entry.id   AF-D1KCX5-F1
#
_cell.length_a   1.000
_cell.length_b   1.000
_cell.length_c   1.000
_cell.angle_alpha   90.00
_cell.angle_beta   90.00
_cell.angle_gamma   90.00
#
_symmetry.space_group_name_H-M   'P 1'
#
loop_
_entity.id
_entity.type
_entity.pdbx_description
1 polymer ?
#
loop_
_entity_poly.entity_id
_entity_poly.type
_entity_poly.pdbx_seq_one_letter_code
_entity_poly.pdbx_strand_id
1 'polypeptide(L)'
;MTLGNLTNSWKEYEALYKIGFAKDKHAGYRISLVNDNTLIHLKGRLGFGISKEVIKTLSDNPDIKGIILDSIGGWIYEGRELSKIILINNLDTYTVKGCHSACVTAFISGNKRFLAKGANIGFHQYNMAYEGLEPYFDMAYEQEKDLNIYKRQGVSQWFIDKMFKAKHDDFWYPTIDEMLDASVIHKVINPSSLKSIKYKDFDKSDVEKALKNIPVFEAIKKYEPRIYKQILQKMEIQMKNGASIIEMQQEVGNYMQLILGRVLPITSDEALVRFAYETTGVLKVLKNKNPILCVKNLFPEKYGSLEITKYLLREEMEPMLDALNLIVVDSVNKNNPTIDIVNAEKLMEEAILHLGDEVIYLEGSDLKNKDDYSKTCSAFINLYDFILLNNNKIAGNGLRYMFTD
;
A
#
# COMPACT_ATOMS: atom_id res chain seq x y z
N MET A 1 -12.70 51.58 13.15
CA MET A 1 -12.84 50.18 12.65
C MET A 1 -13.01 50.27 11.14
N THR A 2 -12.06 49.76 10.36
CA THR A 2 -12.16 49.72 8.89
C THR A 2 -13.00 48.50 8.46
N LEU A 3 -13.63 48.55 7.28
CA LEU A 3 -14.39 47.41 6.72
C LEU A 3 -13.55 46.12 6.65
N GLY A 4 -12.24 46.23 6.40
CA GLY A 4 -11.31 45.09 6.40
C GLY A 4 -11.12 44.41 7.77
N ASN A 5 -11.20 45.15 8.88
CA ASN A 5 -11.14 44.55 10.22
C ASN A 5 -12.42 43.79 10.58
N LEU A 6 -13.58 44.25 10.08
CA LEU A 6 -14.87 43.57 10.29
C LEU A 6 -14.93 42.25 9.52
N THR A 7 -14.46 42.23 8.26
CA THR A 7 -14.46 41.01 7.43
C THR A 7 -13.53 39.93 7.97
N ASN A 8 -12.36 40.29 8.51
CA ASN A 8 -11.43 39.32 9.12
C ASN A 8 -11.99 38.77 10.44
N SER A 9 -12.53 39.63 11.31
CA SER A 9 -13.15 39.21 12.57
C SER A 9 -14.36 38.28 12.36
N TRP A 10 -15.07 38.43 11.24
CA TRP A 10 -16.18 37.55 10.90
C TRP A 10 -15.71 36.13 10.53
N LYS A 11 -14.64 36.00 9.72
CA LYS A 11 -14.07 34.69 9.37
C LYS A 11 -13.59 33.93 10.61
N GLU A 12 -12.93 34.63 11.53
CA GLU A 12 -12.49 34.09 12.82
C GLU A 12 -13.68 33.56 13.65
N TYR A 13 -14.71 34.38 13.82
CA TYR A 13 -15.90 34.00 14.55
C TYR A 13 -16.61 32.81 13.89
N GLU A 14 -16.73 32.82 12.56
CA GLU A 14 -17.32 31.73 11.80
C GLU A 14 -16.52 30.43 11.96
N ALA A 15 -15.19 30.51 11.95
CA ALA A 15 -14.32 29.36 12.18
C ALA A 15 -14.50 28.77 13.59
N LEU A 16 -14.45 29.62 14.62
CA LEU A 16 -14.66 29.20 16.02
C LEU A 16 -16.06 28.64 16.24
N TYR A 17 -17.09 29.27 15.65
CA TYR A 17 -18.46 28.78 15.70
C TYR A 17 -18.59 27.40 15.03
N LYS A 18 -17.98 27.21 13.86
CA LYS A 18 -17.96 25.90 13.18
C LYS A 18 -17.25 24.84 14.01
N ILE A 19 -16.13 25.17 14.66
CA ILE A 19 -15.40 24.23 15.53
C ILE A 19 -16.26 23.83 16.74
N GLY A 20 -16.92 24.79 17.39
CA GLY A 20 -17.65 24.55 18.63
C GLY A 20 -19.04 23.96 18.46
N PHE A 21 -19.74 24.28 17.36
CA PHE A 21 -21.17 24.01 17.22
C PHE A 21 -21.57 23.27 15.94
N ALA A 22 -20.75 23.29 14.88
CA ALA A 22 -21.07 22.53 13.68
C ALA A 22 -20.73 21.05 13.84
N LYS A 23 -21.31 20.22 12.96
CA LYS A 23 -20.95 18.80 12.90
C LYS A 23 -19.46 18.67 12.59
N ASP A 24 -18.76 17.91 13.41
CA ASP A 24 -17.33 17.67 13.22
C ASP A 24 -17.06 17.02 11.85
N LYS A 25 -16.25 17.71 11.02
CA LYS A 25 -15.83 17.24 9.69
C LYS A 25 -14.93 16.00 9.74
N HIS A 26 -14.39 15.69 10.92
CA HIS A 26 -13.59 14.51 11.18
C HIS A 26 -14.32 13.47 12.05
N ALA A 27 -15.64 13.61 12.24
CA ALA A 27 -16.44 12.57 12.88
C ALA A 27 -16.41 11.25 12.09
N GLY A 28 -16.87 10.17 12.73
CA GLY A 28 -17.05 8.86 12.08
C GLY A 28 -15.94 7.86 12.40
N TYR A 29 -15.44 7.87 13.64
CA TYR A 29 -14.60 6.80 14.16
C TYR A 29 -15.44 5.66 14.75
N ARG A 30 -14.81 4.49 14.94
CA ARG A 30 -15.33 3.36 15.69
C ARG A 30 -14.21 2.75 16.52
N ILE A 31 -14.54 2.42 17.75
CA ILE A 31 -13.68 1.65 18.65
C ILE A 31 -14.33 0.28 18.86
N SER A 32 -13.50 -0.76 18.81
CA SER A 32 -13.89 -2.14 19.11
C SER A 32 -12.74 -2.84 19.79
N LEU A 33 -13.04 -3.87 20.57
CA LEU A 33 -12.03 -4.73 21.17
C LEU A 33 -11.79 -5.95 20.28
N VAL A 34 -10.51 -6.32 20.12
CA VAL A 34 -10.08 -7.48 19.33
C VAL A 34 -9.01 -8.26 20.09
N ASN A 35 -8.67 -9.43 19.57
CA ASN A 35 -7.67 -10.33 20.17
C ASN A 35 -7.97 -10.62 21.65
N ASP A 36 -9.13 -11.22 21.91
CA ASP A 36 -9.62 -11.54 23.26
C ASP A 36 -9.60 -10.33 24.20
N ASN A 37 -10.04 -9.18 23.68
CA ASN A 37 -10.11 -7.90 24.37
C ASN A 37 -8.77 -7.30 24.84
N THR A 38 -7.64 -7.81 24.33
CA THR A 38 -6.31 -7.28 24.68
C THR A 38 -5.85 -6.12 23.79
N LEU A 39 -6.58 -5.84 22.70
CA LEU A 39 -6.27 -4.75 21.78
C LEU A 39 -7.50 -3.87 21.51
N ILE A 40 -7.30 -2.56 21.52
CA ILE A 40 -8.25 -1.60 20.96
C ILE A 40 -8.06 -1.56 19.45
N HIS A 41 -9.13 -1.68 18.67
CA HIS A 41 -9.12 -1.37 17.24
C HIS A 41 -9.88 -0.07 16.99
N LEU A 42 -9.12 0.99 16.74
CA LEU A 42 -9.61 2.32 16.36
C LEU A 42 -9.60 2.42 14.83
N LYS A 43 -10.79 2.64 14.25
CA LYS A 43 -10.97 2.81 12.81
C LYS A 43 -11.72 4.09 12.50
N GLY A 44 -11.27 4.84 11.49
CA GLY A 44 -11.96 6.03 10.98
C GLY A 44 -11.15 7.31 11.21
N ARG A 45 -11.79 8.47 11.08
CA ARG A 45 -11.11 9.76 11.22
C ARG A 45 -10.88 10.13 12.68
N LEU A 46 -9.85 10.91 12.98
CA LEU A 46 -9.58 11.43 14.33
C LEU A 46 -10.45 12.65 14.62
N GLY A 47 -11.73 12.39 14.87
CA GLY A 47 -12.71 13.40 15.27
C GLY A 47 -12.75 13.64 16.77
N PHE A 48 -13.46 14.69 17.19
CA PHE A 48 -13.56 15.07 18.60
C PHE A 48 -14.16 13.94 19.46
N GLY A 49 -13.60 13.75 20.65
CA GLY A 49 -14.09 12.80 21.65
C GLY A 49 -13.47 11.41 21.57
N ILE A 50 -12.75 11.10 20.49
CA ILE A 50 -12.10 9.80 20.29
C ILE A 50 -11.13 9.46 21.44
N SER A 51 -10.34 10.43 21.90
CA SER A 51 -9.40 10.22 23.01
C SER A 51 -10.11 9.90 24.33
N LYS A 52 -11.27 10.53 24.58
CA LYS A 52 -12.09 10.25 25.78
C LYS A 52 -12.64 8.84 25.75
N GLU A 53 -13.07 8.37 24.58
CA GLU A 53 -13.58 7.01 24.41
C GLU A 53 -12.48 5.96 24.57
N VAL A 54 -11.26 6.22 24.07
CA VAL A 54 -10.10 5.35 24.32
C VAL A 54 -9.76 5.28 25.80
N ILE A 55 -9.73 6.41 26.52
CA ILE A 55 -9.49 6.43 27.99
C ILE A 55 -10.55 5.59 28.71
N LYS A 56 -11.84 5.78 28.36
CA LYS A 56 -12.92 4.99 28.93
C LYS A 56 -12.73 3.50 28.66
N THR A 57 -12.39 3.14 27.43
CA THR A 57 -12.16 1.74 27.04
C THR A 57 -11.02 1.10 27.84
N LEU A 58 -9.91 1.83 28.05
CA LEU A 58 -8.79 1.36 28.87
C LEU A 58 -9.18 1.21 30.34
N SER A 59 -9.95 2.15 30.89
CA SER A 59 -10.46 2.07 32.27
C SER A 59 -11.37 0.86 32.48
N ASP A 60 -12.19 0.53 31.48
CA ASP A 60 -13.14 -0.59 31.55
C ASP A 60 -12.44 -1.95 31.29
N ASN A 61 -11.22 -1.96 30.74
CA ASN A 61 -10.51 -3.16 30.29
C ASN A 61 -8.99 -3.07 30.61
N PRO A 62 -8.58 -3.37 31.86
CA PRO A 62 -7.20 -3.16 32.31
C PRO A 62 -6.15 -4.10 31.65
N ASP A 63 -6.59 -5.17 30.98
CA ASP A 63 -5.72 -6.13 30.30
C ASP A 63 -5.29 -5.70 28.88
N ILE A 64 -5.73 -4.52 28.42
CA ILE A 64 -5.35 -3.99 27.11
C ILE A 64 -3.85 -3.69 27.08
N LYS A 65 -3.18 -4.19 26.04
CA LYS A 65 -1.72 -4.05 25.85
C LYS A 65 -1.35 -3.22 24.63
N GLY A 66 -2.34 -2.90 23.79
CA GLY A 66 -2.06 -2.20 22.55
C GLY A 66 -3.28 -1.63 21.84
N ILE A 67 -3.00 -0.83 20.82
CA ILE A 67 -4.00 -0.18 19.98
C ILE A 67 -3.65 -0.32 18.50
N ILE A 68 -4.61 -0.80 17.72
CA ILE A 68 -4.61 -0.79 16.25
C ILE A 68 -5.20 0.53 15.79
N LEU A 69 -4.42 1.30 15.04
CA LEU A 69 -4.74 2.62 14.50
C LEU A 69 -4.91 2.53 12.98
N ASP A 70 -6.17 2.44 12.53
CA ASP A 70 -6.54 2.44 11.11
C ASP A 70 -7.25 3.75 10.76
N SER A 71 -6.47 4.79 10.46
CA SER A 71 -6.98 6.15 10.31
C SER A 71 -6.26 6.95 9.24
N ILE A 72 -7.03 7.68 8.43
CA ILE A 72 -6.51 8.69 7.51
C ILE A 72 -6.18 10.04 8.19
N GLY A 73 -6.26 10.10 9.52
CA GLY A 73 -6.03 11.30 10.32
C GLY A 73 -7.29 12.11 10.62
N GLY A 74 -7.10 13.35 11.04
CA GLY A 74 -8.15 14.24 11.55
C GLY A 74 -7.54 15.38 12.35
N TRP A 75 -8.14 15.73 13.49
CA TRP A 75 -7.61 16.78 14.35
C TRP A 75 -6.24 16.41 14.91
N ILE A 76 -5.25 17.29 14.70
CA ILE A 76 -3.90 17.17 15.29
C ILE A 76 -4.00 17.07 16.81
N TYR A 77 -4.91 17.84 17.41
CA TYR A 77 -5.22 17.77 18.84
C TYR A 77 -5.55 16.34 19.30
N GLU A 78 -6.49 15.66 18.63
CA GLU A 78 -6.87 14.28 19.00
C GLU A 78 -5.73 13.29 18.73
N GLY A 79 -4.94 13.49 17.68
CA GLY A 79 -3.71 12.70 17.45
C GLY A 79 -2.72 12.81 18.61
N ARG A 80 -2.54 14.00 19.17
CA ARG A 80 -1.67 14.25 20.34
C ARG A 80 -2.26 13.72 21.65
N GLU A 81 -3.56 13.84 21.86
CA GLU A 81 -4.20 13.28 23.04
C GLU A 81 -4.09 11.74 23.03
N LEU A 82 -4.32 11.09 21.89
CA LEU A 82 -4.06 9.66 21.72
C LEU A 82 -2.58 9.31 21.97
N SER A 83 -1.65 10.11 21.46
CA SER A 83 -0.21 9.95 21.74
C SER A 83 0.07 9.93 23.24
N LYS A 84 -0.45 10.90 24.02
CA LYS A 84 -0.29 10.94 25.48
C LYS A 84 -0.87 9.70 26.15
N ILE A 85 -2.07 9.29 25.75
CA ILE A 85 -2.74 8.10 26.31
C ILE A 85 -1.89 6.86 26.08
N ILE A 86 -1.36 6.67 24.87
CA ILE A 86 -0.53 5.53 24.50
C ILE A 86 0.76 5.50 25.33
N LEU A 87 1.43 6.65 25.50
CA LEU A 87 2.65 6.77 26.30
C LEU A 87 2.40 6.43 27.78
N ILE A 88 1.36 7.02 28.38
CA ILE A 88 1.05 6.85 29.81
C ILE A 88 0.71 5.40 30.13
N ASN A 89 0.02 4.72 29.22
CA ASN A 89 -0.40 3.32 29.38
C ASN A 89 0.60 2.31 28.81
N ASN A 90 1.75 2.77 28.30
CA ASN A 90 2.81 1.93 27.71
C ASN A 90 2.28 0.93 26.66
N LEU A 91 1.38 1.39 25.79
CA LEU A 91 0.71 0.54 24.81
C LEU A 91 1.61 0.28 23.59
N ASP A 92 1.53 -0.93 23.04
CA ASP A 92 2.06 -1.20 21.70
C ASP A 92 1.09 -0.67 20.63
N THR A 93 1.62 -0.17 19.52
CA THR A 93 0.80 0.35 18.41
C THR A 93 0.91 -0.52 17.17
N TYR A 94 -0.21 -0.63 16.47
CA TYR A 94 -0.36 -1.45 15.28
C TYR A 94 -1.09 -0.66 14.21
N THR A 95 -0.88 -0.95 12.94
CA THR A 95 -1.80 -0.53 11.87
C THR A 95 -1.98 -1.65 10.86
N VAL A 96 -3.22 -1.91 10.47
CA VAL A 96 -3.59 -3.02 9.56
C VAL A 96 -4.01 -2.51 8.19
N LYS A 97 -4.63 -1.32 8.15
CA LYS A 97 -5.08 -0.68 6.92
C LYS A 97 -4.25 0.53 6.55
N GLY A 98 -3.57 1.12 7.53
CA GLY A 98 -2.75 2.31 7.36
C GLY A 98 -3.09 3.40 8.37
N CYS A 99 -2.09 4.22 8.65
CA CYS A 99 -2.15 5.31 9.60
C CYS A 99 -1.48 6.54 8.96
N HIS A 100 -2.25 7.61 8.78
CA HIS A 100 -1.83 8.75 7.98
C HIS A 100 -2.04 10.06 8.74
N SER A 101 -1.24 11.09 8.40
CA SER A 101 -1.40 12.43 8.96
C SER A 101 -1.30 12.43 10.50
N ALA A 102 -2.21 13.10 11.20
CA ALA A 102 -2.29 13.15 12.66
C ALA A 102 -2.34 11.77 13.36
N CYS A 103 -2.77 10.70 12.67
CA CYS A 103 -2.71 9.34 13.21
C CYS A 103 -1.28 8.92 13.53
N VAL A 104 -0.31 9.35 12.72
CA VAL A 104 1.06 8.87 12.83
C VAL A 104 1.70 9.31 14.14
N THR A 105 1.34 10.50 14.65
CA THR A 105 1.78 10.97 15.97
C THR A 105 1.33 10.03 17.10
N ALA A 106 0.09 9.53 17.04
CA ALA A 106 -0.41 8.53 17.96
C ALA A 106 0.32 7.19 17.78
N PHE A 107 0.50 6.73 16.54
CA PHE A 107 1.17 5.47 16.23
C PHE A 107 2.63 5.44 16.71
N ILE A 108 3.37 6.52 16.51
CA ILE A 108 4.78 6.62 16.91
C ILE A 108 4.97 6.56 18.43
N SER A 109 3.93 6.89 19.18
CA SER A 109 3.95 6.89 20.64
C SER A 109 3.91 5.49 21.25
N GLY A 110 3.74 4.44 20.44
CA GLY A 110 3.73 3.06 20.90
C GLY A 110 5.10 2.58 21.36
N ASN A 111 5.10 1.78 22.44
CA ASN A 111 6.29 1.15 23.00
C ASN A 111 6.98 0.23 21.95
N LYS A 112 6.21 -0.68 21.36
CA LYS A 112 6.55 -1.33 20.08
C LYS A 112 5.55 -0.93 19.02
N ARG A 113 5.99 -0.95 17.76
CA ARG A 113 5.29 -0.34 16.61
C ARG A 113 5.28 -1.35 15.46
N PHE A 114 4.10 -1.79 15.07
CA PHE A 114 3.94 -2.89 14.14
C PHE A 114 3.14 -2.49 12.91
N LEU A 115 3.69 -2.78 11.73
CA LEU A 115 3.02 -2.58 10.45
C LEU A 115 2.48 -3.91 9.95
N ALA A 116 1.18 -4.03 9.71
CA ALA A 116 0.68 -5.22 9.05
C ALA A 116 1.08 -5.23 7.56
N LYS A 117 1.33 -6.40 7.00
CA LYS A 117 1.62 -6.55 5.57
C LYS A 117 0.58 -5.83 4.70
N GLY A 118 1.07 -4.99 3.80
CA GLY A 118 0.27 -4.18 2.88
C GLY A 118 -0.35 -2.91 3.46
N ALA A 119 -0.19 -2.64 4.76
CA ALA A 119 -0.51 -1.34 5.34
C ALA A 119 0.56 -0.30 4.97
N ASN A 120 0.20 0.98 4.97
CA ASN A 120 1.12 2.09 4.73
C ASN A 120 0.97 3.16 5.81
N ILE A 121 2.07 3.86 6.10
CA ILE A 121 2.07 5.06 6.93
C ILE A 121 2.30 6.26 6.02
N GLY A 122 1.42 7.26 6.10
CA GLY A 122 1.44 8.43 5.22
C GLY A 122 1.77 9.72 5.95
N PHE A 123 2.75 10.46 5.44
CA PHE A 123 3.25 11.71 6.02
C PHE A 123 3.01 12.89 5.09
N HIS A 124 2.69 14.05 5.66
CA HIS A 124 2.54 15.31 4.93
C HIS A 124 2.52 16.49 5.89
N GLN A 125 2.70 17.69 5.35
CA GLN A 125 2.61 18.95 6.10
C GLN A 125 1.23 19.18 6.69
N TYR A 126 1.20 19.81 7.87
CA TYR A 126 -0.03 20.28 8.47
C TYR A 126 -0.59 21.46 7.68
N ASN A 127 -1.91 21.63 7.79
CA ASN A 127 -2.60 22.77 7.20
C ASN A 127 -3.60 23.35 8.20
N MET A 128 -3.86 24.64 8.06
CA MET A 128 -4.94 25.30 8.76
C MET A 128 -6.29 24.83 8.20
N ALA A 129 -7.12 24.31 9.10
CA ALA A 129 -8.39 23.68 8.76
C ALA A 129 -9.52 24.67 8.43
N TYR A 130 -9.38 25.93 8.82
CA TYR A 130 -10.38 26.98 8.68
C TYR A 130 -9.73 28.33 8.36
N GLU A 131 -10.28 29.01 7.36
CA GLU A 131 -9.86 30.37 7.02
C GLU A 131 -10.11 31.35 8.18
N GLY A 132 -9.19 32.30 8.35
CA GLY A 132 -9.25 33.34 9.37
C GLY A 132 -8.48 32.98 10.65
N LEU A 133 -8.13 31.71 10.86
CA LEU A 133 -7.35 31.28 12.02
C LEU A 133 -5.83 31.30 11.78
N GLU A 134 -5.37 31.52 10.55
CA GLU A 134 -3.94 31.55 10.20
C GLU A 134 -3.10 32.52 11.06
N PRO A 135 -3.58 33.73 11.41
CA PRO A 135 -2.79 34.64 12.25
C PRO A 135 -2.54 34.15 13.68
N TYR A 136 -3.33 33.19 14.16
CA TYR A 136 -3.30 32.72 15.55
C TYR A 136 -2.50 31.43 15.73
N PHE A 137 -2.20 30.74 14.64
CA PHE A 137 -1.53 29.44 14.68
C PHE A 137 -0.40 29.40 13.67
N ASP A 138 0.80 29.26 14.19
CA ASP A 138 1.97 28.91 13.39
C ASP A 138 1.98 27.39 13.16
N MET A 139 1.63 26.97 11.94
CA MET A 139 1.58 25.55 11.59
C MET A 139 2.97 24.89 11.61
N ALA A 140 4.05 25.65 11.34
CA ALA A 140 5.41 25.12 11.44
C ALA A 140 5.77 24.86 12.91
N TYR A 141 5.39 25.77 13.81
CA TYR A 141 5.54 25.56 15.25
C TYR A 141 4.69 24.39 15.76
N GLU A 142 3.46 24.23 15.25
CA GLU A 142 2.65 23.05 15.57
C GLU A 142 3.29 21.75 15.08
N GLN A 143 3.89 21.72 13.89
CA GLN A 143 4.65 20.55 13.43
C GLN A 143 5.86 20.26 14.32
N GLU A 144 6.59 21.30 14.74
CA GLU A 144 7.79 21.16 15.58
C GLU A 144 7.47 20.49 16.93
N LYS A 145 6.32 20.79 17.53
CA LYS A 145 5.85 20.10 18.74
C LYS A 145 5.75 18.59 18.52
N ASP A 146 5.26 18.17 17.37
CA ASP A 146 5.11 16.76 17.04
C ASP A 146 6.46 16.13 16.69
N LEU A 147 7.35 16.81 15.95
CA LEU A 147 8.70 16.29 15.68
C LEU A 147 9.47 15.91 16.95
N ASN A 148 9.27 16.65 18.04
CA ASN A 148 9.84 16.30 19.35
C ASN A 148 9.32 14.96 19.92
N ILE A 149 8.09 14.55 19.59
CA ILE A 149 7.56 13.22 19.94
C ILE A 149 8.30 12.16 19.13
N TYR A 150 8.45 12.33 17.81
CA TYR A 150 9.15 11.39 16.93
C TYR A 150 10.60 11.19 17.37
N LYS A 151 11.32 12.29 17.62
CA LYS A 151 12.70 12.26 18.11
C LYS A 151 12.82 11.53 19.44
N ARG A 152 11.93 11.80 20.40
CA ARG A 152 11.93 11.12 21.71
C ARG A 152 11.59 9.63 21.62
N GLN A 153 10.86 9.22 20.59
CA GLN A 153 10.52 7.83 20.30
C GLN A 153 11.58 7.09 19.47
N GLY A 154 12.73 7.74 19.24
CA GLY A 154 13.89 7.13 18.57
C GLY A 154 13.84 7.21 17.05
N VAL A 155 12.91 7.98 16.47
CA VAL A 155 12.88 8.15 15.02
C VAL A 155 14.13 8.90 14.56
N SER A 156 14.79 8.37 13.53
CA SER A 156 16.04 8.94 13.01
C SER A 156 15.87 10.37 12.50
N GLN A 157 16.94 11.18 12.63
CA GLN A 157 16.91 12.58 12.22
C GLN A 157 16.67 12.75 10.71
N TRP A 158 17.27 11.91 9.87
CA TRP A 158 17.09 12.00 8.41
C TRP A 158 15.62 11.79 7.99
N PHE A 159 14.89 10.94 8.72
CA PHE A 159 13.47 10.70 8.46
C PHE A 159 12.63 11.90 8.89
N ILE A 160 12.93 12.45 10.08
CA ILE A 160 12.31 13.68 10.61
C ILE A 160 12.49 14.84 9.62
N ASP A 161 13.67 14.98 9.02
CA ASP A 161 13.97 16.03 8.05
C ASP A 161 13.22 15.84 6.72
N LYS A 162 12.70 14.62 6.44
CA LYS A 162 11.99 14.26 5.21
C LYS A 162 10.46 14.26 5.36
N MET A 163 9.93 13.85 6.52
CA MET A 163 8.51 13.49 6.68
C MET A 163 7.50 14.62 6.42
N PHE A 164 7.89 15.89 6.60
CA PHE A 164 7.05 17.06 6.32
C PHE A 164 7.44 17.78 5.02
N LYS A 165 8.04 17.08 4.05
CA LYS A 165 8.31 17.65 2.70
C LYS A 165 7.13 17.55 1.74
N ALA A 166 6.27 16.53 1.88
CA ALA A 166 5.06 16.42 1.08
C ALA A 166 4.04 17.50 1.49
N LYS A 167 3.40 18.15 0.52
CA LYS A 167 2.37 19.18 0.75
C LYS A 167 1.16 18.60 1.48
N HIS A 168 0.36 19.45 2.09
CA HIS A 168 -0.77 19.03 2.94
C HIS A 168 -1.88 18.25 2.20
N ASP A 169 -1.95 18.35 0.88
CA ASP A 169 -2.89 17.67 -0.02
C ASP A 169 -2.25 16.47 -0.74
N ASP A 170 -1.02 16.13 -0.38
CA ASP A 170 -0.23 15.02 -0.89
C ASP A 170 0.19 14.09 0.26
N PHE A 171 0.84 12.99 -0.06
CA PHE A 171 1.43 12.09 0.92
C PHE A 171 2.78 11.57 0.45
N TRP A 172 3.74 11.58 1.35
CA TRP A 172 4.90 10.72 1.27
C TRP A 172 4.61 9.39 2.00
N TYR A 173 4.79 8.30 1.28
CA TYR A 173 4.80 6.92 1.76
C TYR A 173 6.24 6.39 1.72
N PRO A 174 6.92 6.29 2.88
CA PRO A 174 8.22 5.62 2.95
C PRO A 174 8.10 4.14 2.62
N THR A 175 9.20 3.57 2.16
CA THR A 175 9.37 2.13 2.04
C THR A 175 9.39 1.46 3.42
N ILE A 176 9.15 0.14 3.44
CA ILE A 176 9.23 -0.67 4.65
C ILE A 176 10.64 -0.59 5.26
N ASP A 177 11.68 -0.65 4.43
CA ASP A 177 13.07 -0.56 4.87
C ASP A 177 13.38 0.82 5.46
N GLU A 178 12.98 1.91 4.80
CA GLU A 178 13.10 3.26 5.35
C GLU A 178 12.42 3.38 6.73
N MET A 179 11.26 2.75 6.91
CA MET A 179 10.55 2.79 8.20
C MET A 179 11.23 1.95 9.29
N LEU A 180 11.81 0.80 8.94
CA LEU A 180 12.56 -0.04 9.87
C LEU A 180 13.87 0.66 10.28
N ASP A 181 14.64 1.14 9.31
CA ASP A 181 15.92 1.81 9.52
C ASP A 181 15.76 3.11 10.31
N ALA A 182 14.68 3.85 10.04
CA ALA A 182 14.36 5.06 10.79
C ALA A 182 13.74 4.79 12.17
N SER A 183 13.50 3.54 12.56
CA SER A 183 12.74 3.16 13.76
C SER A 183 11.32 3.74 13.81
N VAL A 184 10.69 4.02 12.66
CA VAL A 184 9.27 4.37 12.57
C VAL A 184 8.42 3.16 12.92
N ILE A 185 8.81 1.99 12.41
CA ILE A 185 8.23 0.69 12.78
C ILE A 185 9.34 -0.21 13.33
N HIS A 186 8.96 -1.16 14.17
CA HIS A 186 9.89 -2.14 14.73
C HIS A 186 9.79 -3.50 14.04
N LYS A 187 8.64 -3.82 13.44
CA LYS A 187 8.41 -5.10 12.77
C LYS A 187 7.22 -5.05 11.83
N VAL A 188 7.34 -5.78 10.71
CA VAL A 188 6.20 -6.13 9.85
C VAL A 188 5.56 -7.43 10.34
N ILE A 189 4.23 -7.44 10.43
CA ILE A 189 3.46 -8.59 10.93
C ILE A 189 2.37 -9.01 9.94
N ASN A 190 1.90 -10.24 10.11
CA ASN A 190 0.74 -10.74 9.38
C ASN A 190 -0.56 -10.16 9.98
N PRO A 191 -1.50 -9.63 9.18
CA PRO A 191 -2.80 -9.14 9.68
C PRO A 191 -3.54 -10.17 10.56
N SER A 192 -3.48 -11.45 10.19
CA SER A 192 -4.07 -12.56 10.95
C SER A 192 -3.58 -12.70 12.38
N SER A 193 -2.35 -12.22 12.69
CA SER A 193 -1.82 -12.24 14.07
C SER A 193 -2.54 -11.28 15.03
N LEU A 194 -3.26 -10.30 14.49
CA LEU A 194 -4.07 -9.35 15.28
C LEU A 194 -5.55 -9.68 15.21
N LYS A 195 -6.01 -10.13 14.03
CA LYS A 195 -7.40 -10.49 13.79
C LYS A 195 -7.49 -11.62 12.78
N SER A 196 -7.53 -12.85 13.28
CA SER A 196 -7.76 -14.04 12.47
C SER A 196 -9.16 -14.01 11.84
N ILE A 197 -9.25 -14.37 10.56
CA ILE A 197 -10.53 -14.56 9.88
C ILE A 197 -11.11 -15.93 10.25
N LYS A 198 -12.37 -15.94 10.70
CA LYS A 198 -13.13 -17.18 10.91
C LYS A 198 -13.79 -17.58 9.59
N TYR A 199 -13.09 -18.42 8.82
CA TYR A 199 -13.68 -19.05 7.64
C TYR A 199 -14.72 -20.08 8.07
N LYS A 200 -15.79 -20.23 7.27
CA LYS A 200 -16.72 -21.37 7.44
C LYS A 200 -15.96 -22.67 7.20
N ASP A 201 -16.43 -23.77 7.77
CA ASP A 201 -15.86 -25.09 7.53
C ASP A 201 -15.67 -25.30 6.03
N PHE A 202 -14.44 -25.60 5.64
CA PHE A 202 -14.03 -25.78 4.25
C PHE A 202 -13.01 -26.91 4.21
N ASP A 203 -12.92 -27.56 3.06
CA ASP A 203 -11.87 -28.53 2.79
C ASP A 203 -11.09 -28.21 1.52
N LYS A 204 -10.10 -29.04 1.21
CA LYS A 204 -9.29 -28.92 0.00
C LYS A 204 -10.13 -28.96 -1.28
N SER A 205 -11.24 -29.69 -1.30
CA SER A 205 -12.13 -29.78 -2.45
C SER A 205 -12.84 -28.45 -2.74
N ASP A 206 -13.12 -27.66 -1.71
CA ASP A 206 -13.73 -26.33 -1.88
C ASP A 206 -12.73 -25.32 -2.45
N VAL A 207 -11.47 -25.38 -2.01
CA VAL A 207 -10.38 -24.59 -2.62
C VAL A 207 -10.21 -24.98 -4.09
N GLU A 208 -10.21 -26.28 -4.39
CA GLU A 208 -10.11 -26.77 -5.76
C GLU A 208 -11.28 -26.32 -6.64
N LYS A 209 -12.53 -26.38 -6.13
CA LYS A 209 -13.72 -25.85 -6.84
C LYS A 209 -13.60 -24.35 -7.13
N ALA A 210 -13.07 -23.57 -6.17
CA ALA A 210 -12.90 -22.13 -6.34
C ALA A 210 -11.88 -21.81 -7.44
N LEU A 211 -10.75 -22.53 -7.46
CA LEU A 211 -9.70 -22.32 -8.46
C LEU A 211 -10.08 -22.85 -9.85
N LYS A 212 -10.92 -23.88 -9.94
CA LYS A 212 -11.35 -24.50 -11.21
C LYS A 212 -11.99 -23.50 -12.20
N ASN A 213 -12.63 -22.45 -11.69
CA ASN A 213 -13.29 -21.44 -12.51
C ASN A 213 -12.34 -20.33 -13.00
N ILE A 214 -11.03 -20.47 -12.76
CA ILE A 214 -10.02 -19.50 -13.14
C ILE A 214 -9.05 -20.19 -14.12
N PRO A 215 -9.08 -19.85 -15.43
CA PRO A 215 -8.37 -20.61 -16.48
C PRO A 215 -6.89 -20.89 -16.20
N VAL A 216 -6.15 -19.88 -15.71
CA VAL A 216 -4.71 -20.05 -15.40
C VAL A 216 -4.47 -21.16 -14.38
N PHE A 217 -5.34 -21.36 -13.38
CA PHE A 217 -5.16 -22.43 -12.40
C PHE A 217 -5.44 -23.82 -12.98
N GLU A 218 -6.32 -23.94 -13.98
CA GLU A 218 -6.50 -25.20 -14.72
C GLU A 218 -5.27 -25.50 -15.61
N ALA A 219 -4.67 -24.48 -16.22
CA ALA A 219 -3.40 -24.64 -16.93
C ALA A 219 -2.26 -25.07 -15.98
N ILE A 220 -2.14 -24.42 -14.82
CA ILE A 220 -1.17 -24.79 -13.77
C ILE A 220 -1.44 -26.22 -13.27
N LYS A 221 -2.69 -26.62 -13.08
CA LYS A 221 -3.04 -28.00 -12.70
C LYS A 221 -2.53 -29.02 -13.73
N LYS A 222 -2.64 -28.70 -15.02
CA LYS A 222 -2.25 -29.59 -16.13
C LYS A 222 -0.74 -29.64 -16.34
N TYR A 223 -0.07 -28.49 -16.39
CA TYR A 223 1.33 -28.39 -16.78
C TYR A 223 2.30 -28.26 -15.60
N GLU A 224 1.81 -27.81 -14.44
CA GLU A 224 2.56 -27.59 -13.20
C GLU A 224 1.95 -28.32 -12.00
N PRO A 225 1.63 -29.64 -12.10
CA PRO A 225 0.81 -30.34 -11.10
C PRO A 225 1.43 -30.38 -9.70
N ARG A 226 2.77 -30.29 -9.59
CA ARG A 226 3.46 -30.21 -8.29
C ARG A 226 3.19 -28.88 -7.60
N ILE A 227 3.30 -27.77 -8.32
CA ILE A 227 3.05 -26.42 -7.79
C ILE A 227 1.56 -26.26 -7.48
N TYR A 228 0.67 -26.75 -8.35
CA TYR A 228 -0.78 -26.74 -8.09
C TYR A 228 -1.14 -27.42 -6.76
N LYS A 229 -0.57 -28.60 -6.48
CA LYS A 229 -0.79 -29.31 -5.20
C LYS A 229 -0.28 -28.51 -4.00
N GLN A 230 0.84 -27.80 -4.15
CA GLN A 230 1.40 -26.94 -3.10
C GLN A 230 0.49 -25.72 -2.84
N ILE A 231 0.00 -25.07 -3.89
CA ILE A 231 -0.97 -23.97 -3.79
C ILE A 231 -2.19 -24.42 -2.99
N LEU A 232 -2.83 -25.53 -3.37
CA LEU A 232 -4.00 -26.06 -2.65
C LEU A 232 -3.70 -26.32 -1.17
N GLN A 233 -2.58 -26.98 -0.88
CA GLN A 233 -2.20 -27.31 0.49
C GLN A 233 -1.92 -26.05 1.33
N LYS A 234 -1.22 -25.06 0.75
CA LYS A 234 -0.87 -23.83 1.45
C LYS A 234 -2.07 -22.94 1.68
N MET A 235 -2.95 -22.79 0.68
CA MET A 235 -4.21 -22.07 0.85
C MET A 235 -5.06 -22.71 1.95
N GLU A 236 -5.16 -24.04 1.96
CA GLU A 236 -5.91 -24.76 3.00
C GLU A 236 -5.35 -24.47 4.41
N ILE A 237 -4.03 -24.56 4.58
CA ILE A 237 -3.36 -24.27 5.86
C ILE A 237 -3.56 -22.81 6.26
N GLN A 238 -3.40 -21.87 5.34
CA GLN A 238 -3.56 -20.45 5.62
C GLN A 238 -4.98 -20.10 6.03
N MET A 239 -5.98 -20.62 5.31
CA MET A 239 -7.38 -20.43 5.66
C MET A 239 -7.71 -21.06 7.02
N LYS A 240 -7.16 -22.25 7.35
CA LYS A 240 -7.34 -22.89 8.68
C LYS A 240 -6.75 -22.04 9.80
N ASN A 241 -5.64 -21.34 9.52
CA ASN A 241 -4.99 -20.43 10.45
C ASN A 241 -5.63 -19.03 10.48
N GLY A 242 -6.71 -18.80 9.72
CA GLY A 242 -7.40 -17.51 9.67
C GLY A 242 -6.62 -16.40 9.00
N ALA A 243 -5.77 -16.74 8.01
CA ALA A 243 -5.04 -15.78 7.19
C ALA A 243 -5.98 -14.74 6.56
N SER A 244 -5.48 -13.53 6.34
CA SER A 244 -6.20 -12.52 5.56
C SER A 244 -6.07 -12.75 4.05
N ILE A 245 -6.91 -12.08 3.26
CA ILE A 245 -6.86 -12.15 1.79
C ILE A 245 -5.48 -11.78 1.25
N ILE A 246 -4.87 -10.73 1.81
CA ILE A 246 -3.55 -10.28 1.36
C ILE A 246 -2.44 -11.31 1.66
N GLU A 247 -2.52 -12.03 2.78
CA GLU A 247 -1.58 -13.11 3.11
C GLU A 247 -1.70 -14.28 2.13
N MET A 248 -2.93 -14.63 1.75
CA MET A 248 -3.19 -15.65 0.73
C MET A 248 -2.73 -15.21 -0.66
N GLN A 249 -2.99 -13.95 -1.03
CA GLN A 249 -2.55 -13.41 -2.31
C GLN A 249 -1.02 -13.38 -2.43
N GLN A 250 -0.31 -12.99 -1.37
CA GLN A 250 1.16 -13.03 -1.35
C GLN A 250 1.68 -14.46 -1.53
N GLU A 251 1.11 -15.43 -0.82
CA GLU A 251 1.53 -16.83 -0.93
C GLU A 251 1.31 -17.37 -2.35
N VAL A 252 0.13 -17.13 -2.93
CA VAL A 252 -0.16 -17.52 -4.32
C VAL A 252 0.75 -16.76 -5.31
N GLY A 253 0.96 -15.47 -5.07
CA GLY A 253 1.84 -14.61 -5.86
C GLY A 253 3.28 -15.14 -5.92
N ASN A 254 3.81 -15.67 -4.83
CA ASN A 254 5.14 -16.29 -4.80
C ASN A 254 5.22 -17.52 -5.72
N TYR A 255 4.19 -18.38 -5.74
CA TYR A 255 4.14 -19.51 -6.68
C TYR A 255 4.01 -19.03 -8.13
N MET A 256 3.20 -18.00 -8.37
CA MET A 256 3.06 -17.41 -9.70
C MET A 256 4.39 -16.81 -10.19
N GLN A 257 5.12 -16.10 -9.34
CA GLN A 257 6.44 -15.56 -9.68
C GLN A 257 7.44 -16.67 -10.04
N LEU A 258 7.45 -17.78 -9.28
CA LEU A 258 8.28 -18.95 -9.59
C LEU A 258 7.93 -19.60 -10.93
N ILE A 259 6.63 -19.67 -11.28
CA ILE A 259 6.20 -20.18 -12.58
C ILE A 259 6.65 -19.19 -13.67
N LEU A 260 6.28 -17.92 -13.55
CA LEU A 260 6.52 -16.87 -14.54
C LEU A 260 8.01 -16.69 -14.85
N GLY A 261 8.88 -16.67 -13.84
CA GLY A 261 10.33 -16.56 -14.05
C GLY A 261 10.91 -17.70 -14.90
N ARG A 262 10.29 -18.89 -14.89
CA ARG A 262 10.71 -20.00 -15.74
C ARG A 262 10.03 -19.99 -17.11
N VAL A 263 8.76 -19.62 -17.18
CA VAL A 263 7.98 -19.78 -18.43
C VAL A 263 8.11 -18.58 -19.36
N LEU A 264 8.19 -17.35 -18.85
CA LEU A 264 8.28 -16.15 -19.69
C LEU A 264 9.46 -16.22 -20.68
N PRO A 265 10.68 -16.65 -20.31
CA PRO A 265 11.80 -16.72 -21.25
C PRO A 265 11.61 -17.72 -22.41
N ILE A 266 10.72 -18.69 -22.28
CA ILE A 266 10.53 -19.78 -23.27
C ILE A 266 9.20 -19.70 -24.02
N THR A 267 8.37 -18.73 -23.68
CA THR A 267 7.07 -18.49 -24.32
C THR A 267 7.23 -17.77 -25.68
N SER A 268 6.27 -18.00 -26.57
CA SER A 268 6.21 -17.36 -27.89
C SER A 268 6.12 -15.84 -27.81
N ASP A 269 6.54 -15.20 -28.89
CA ASP A 269 6.50 -13.74 -29.04
C ASP A 269 5.07 -13.19 -28.87
N GLU A 270 4.05 -13.85 -29.42
CA GLU A 270 2.65 -13.41 -29.32
C GLU A 270 2.15 -13.41 -27.87
N ALA A 271 2.44 -14.48 -27.14
CA ALA A 271 2.02 -14.61 -25.75
C ALA A 271 2.77 -13.62 -24.83
N LEU A 272 4.05 -13.35 -25.07
CA LEU A 272 4.81 -12.32 -24.35
C LEU A 272 4.27 -10.92 -24.61
N VAL A 273 4.02 -10.58 -25.88
CA VAL A 273 3.43 -9.30 -26.28
C VAL A 273 2.05 -9.12 -25.62
N ARG A 274 1.21 -10.17 -25.61
CA ARG A 274 -0.09 -10.11 -24.94
C ARG A 274 0.06 -9.89 -23.43
N PHE A 275 0.95 -10.62 -22.77
CA PHE A 275 1.21 -10.45 -21.34
C PHE A 275 1.67 -9.04 -20.99
N ALA A 276 2.64 -8.50 -21.73
CA ALA A 276 3.13 -7.13 -21.55
C ALA A 276 2.02 -6.09 -21.78
N TYR A 277 1.19 -6.26 -22.82
CA TYR A 277 0.06 -5.38 -23.08
C TYR A 277 -0.94 -5.35 -21.91
N GLU A 278 -1.32 -6.52 -21.38
CA GLU A 278 -2.22 -6.57 -20.23
C GLU A 278 -1.58 -6.02 -18.95
N THR A 279 -0.25 -6.18 -18.79
CA THR A 279 0.49 -5.57 -17.67
C THR A 279 0.36 -4.04 -17.73
N THR A 280 0.54 -3.41 -18.89
CA THR A 280 0.35 -1.95 -18.98
C THR A 280 -1.10 -1.56 -18.72
N GLY A 281 -2.07 -2.37 -19.13
CA GLY A 281 -3.50 -2.20 -18.81
C GLY A 281 -3.74 -2.12 -17.30
N VAL A 282 -3.24 -3.10 -16.54
CA VAL A 282 -3.35 -3.13 -15.07
C VAL A 282 -2.67 -1.90 -14.44
N LEU A 283 -1.46 -1.55 -14.89
CA LEU A 283 -0.73 -0.40 -14.37
C LEU A 283 -1.47 0.93 -14.64
N LYS A 284 -2.06 1.09 -15.83
CA LYS A 284 -2.87 2.27 -16.21
C LYS A 284 -4.10 2.40 -15.29
N VAL A 285 -4.82 1.29 -15.05
CA VAL A 285 -5.99 1.28 -14.14
C VAL A 285 -5.58 1.68 -12.72
N LEU A 286 -4.51 1.08 -12.18
CA LEU A 286 -4.03 1.37 -10.83
C LEU A 286 -3.56 2.82 -10.69
N LYS A 287 -2.76 3.32 -11.66
CA LYS A 287 -2.27 4.71 -11.69
C LYS A 287 -3.43 5.71 -11.68
N ASN A 288 -4.47 5.47 -12.49
CA ASN A 288 -5.63 6.35 -12.59
C ASN A 288 -6.46 6.39 -11.29
N LYS A 289 -6.55 5.29 -10.55
CA LYS A 289 -7.24 5.26 -9.25
C LYS A 289 -6.44 6.01 -8.19
N ASN A 290 -5.17 5.67 -8.03
CA ASN A 290 -4.21 6.40 -7.20
C ASN A 290 -2.79 5.89 -7.52
N PRO A 291 -1.85 6.75 -7.94
CA PRO A 291 -0.51 6.35 -8.37
C PRO A 291 0.25 5.43 -7.41
N ILE A 292 0.09 5.60 -6.09
CA ILE A 292 0.75 4.71 -5.11
C ILE A 292 0.31 3.24 -5.25
N LEU A 293 -0.91 2.96 -5.74
CA LEU A 293 -1.39 1.59 -5.92
C LEU A 293 -0.60 0.87 -7.02
N CYS A 294 -0.25 1.59 -8.09
CA CYS A 294 0.58 1.04 -9.15
C CYS A 294 2.03 0.83 -8.66
N VAL A 295 2.59 1.76 -7.88
CA VAL A 295 3.92 1.57 -7.25
C VAL A 295 3.93 0.36 -6.32
N LYS A 296 2.89 0.14 -5.52
CA LYS A 296 2.75 -1.07 -4.67
C LYS A 296 2.62 -2.36 -5.49
N ASN A 297 2.06 -2.30 -6.70
CA ASN A 297 1.99 -3.44 -7.60
C ASN A 297 3.35 -3.76 -8.23
N LEU A 298 4.12 -2.73 -8.59
CA LEU A 298 5.47 -2.87 -9.14
C LEU A 298 6.49 -3.30 -8.07
N PHE A 299 6.38 -2.76 -6.86
CA PHE A 299 7.33 -2.93 -5.76
C PHE A 299 6.65 -3.34 -4.45
N PRO A 300 5.97 -4.50 -4.40
CA PRO A 300 5.20 -4.93 -3.23
C PRO A 300 6.07 -5.15 -1.98
N GLU A 301 7.33 -5.55 -2.13
CA GLU A 301 8.25 -5.73 -1.01
C GLU A 301 8.75 -4.40 -0.43
N LYS A 302 8.87 -3.35 -1.26
CA LYS A 302 9.31 -2.02 -0.81
C LYS A 302 8.16 -1.22 -0.20
N TYR A 303 7.01 -1.14 -0.87
CA TYR A 303 5.89 -0.27 -0.48
C TYR A 303 4.72 -1.03 0.15
N GLY A 304 4.89 -2.33 0.42
CA GLY A 304 3.85 -3.20 0.93
C GLY A 304 2.93 -3.70 -0.17
N SER A 305 2.48 -4.95 -0.06
CA SER A 305 1.63 -5.56 -1.07
C SER A 305 0.26 -4.89 -1.20
N LEU A 306 -0.33 -5.04 -2.38
CA LEU A 306 -1.66 -4.56 -2.72
C LEU A 306 -2.66 -5.71 -2.66
N GLU A 307 -3.75 -5.55 -1.91
CA GLU A 307 -4.91 -6.45 -2.06
C GLU A 307 -5.66 -6.07 -3.33
N ILE A 308 -5.21 -6.59 -4.48
CA ILE A 308 -5.62 -6.14 -5.82
C ILE A 308 -7.14 -6.19 -6.04
N THR A 309 -7.81 -7.17 -5.43
CA THR A 309 -9.27 -7.39 -5.48
C THR A 309 -10.10 -6.27 -4.86
N LYS A 310 -9.49 -5.35 -4.09
CA LYS A 310 -10.17 -4.14 -3.59
C LYS A 310 -10.20 -3.01 -4.62
N TYR A 311 -9.33 -3.05 -5.62
CA TYR A 311 -9.08 -1.94 -6.52
C TYR A 311 -9.43 -2.28 -7.96
N LEU A 312 -9.32 -3.54 -8.36
CA LEU A 312 -9.72 -4.01 -9.68
C LEU A 312 -10.98 -4.87 -9.57
N LEU A 313 -11.94 -4.56 -10.43
CA LEU A 313 -13.11 -5.39 -10.68
C LEU A 313 -12.69 -6.69 -11.37
N ARG A 314 -13.55 -7.71 -11.29
CA ARG A 314 -13.31 -8.99 -11.96
C ARG A 314 -13.06 -8.80 -13.46
N GLU A 315 -13.90 -8.01 -14.13
CA GLU A 315 -13.78 -7.69 -15.56
C GLU A 315 -12.46 -6.96 -15.89
N GLU A 316 -11.94 -6.13 -14.97
CA GLU A 316 -10.64 -5.45 -15.12
C GLU A 316 -9.45 -6.43 -14.96
N MET A 317 -9.67 -7.61 -14.35
CA MET A 317 -8.64 -8.64 -14.12
C MET A 317 -8.66 -9.77 -15.16
N GLU A 318 -9.81 -10.03 -15.79
CA GLU A 318 -9.99 -11.15 -16.72
C GLU A 318 -8.96 -11.18 -17.86
N PRO A 319 -8.66 -10.06 -18.56
CA PRO A 319 -7.65 -10.06 -19.62
C PRO A 319 -6.25 -10.49 -19.16
N MET A 320 -5.84 -10.04 -17.96
CA MET A 320 -4.55 -10.44 -17.37
C MET A 320 -4.54 -11.93 -17.01
N LEU A 321 -5.64 -12.47 -16.47
CA LEU A 321 -5.75 -13.89 -16.16
C LEU A 321 -5.70 -14.76 -17.42
N ASP A 322 -6.29 -14.30 -18.53
CA ASP A 322 -6.21 -14.96 -19.83
C ASP A 322 -4.80 -14.91 -20.41
N ALA A 323 -4.11 -13.77 -20.29
CA ALA A 323 -2.70 -13.67 -20.69
C ALA A 323 -1.80 -14.60 -19.87
N LEU A 324 -1.98 -14.66 -18.55
CA LEU A 324 -1.26 -15.61 -17.68
C LEU A 324 -1.55 -17.07 -18.06
N ASN A 325 -2.80 -17.40 -18.37
CA ASN A 325 -3.17 -18.71 -18.87
C ASN A 325 -2.45 -19.04 -20.19
N LEU A 326 -2.43 -18.10 -21.14
CA LEU A 326 -1.74 -18.24 -22.42
C LEU A 326 -0.24 -18.48 -22.21
N ILE A 327 0.42 -17.69 -21.35
CA ILE A 327 1.83 -17.86 -21.00
C ILE A 327 2.13 -19.29 -20.53
N VAL A 328 1.34 -19.81 -19.58
CA VAL A 328 1.53 -21.16 -19.02
C VAL A 328 1.31 -22.23 -20.09
N VAL A 329 0.23 -22.15 -20.86
CA VAL A 329 -0.10 -23.13 -21.92
C VAL A 329 0.97 -23.14 -23.02
N ASP A 330 1.38 -21.96 -23.46
CA ASP A 330 2.28 -21.79 -24.60
C ASP A 330 3.71 -22.24 -24.27
N SER A 331 4.14 -22.10 -23.02
CA SER A 331 5.47 -22.55 -22.57
C SER A 331 5.76 -24.05 -22.78
N VAL A 332 4.72 -24.86 -22.99
CA VAL A 332 4.82 -26.31 -23.26
C VAL A 332 4.87 -26.61 -24.75
N ASN A 333 4.37 -25.70 -25.58
CA ASN A 333 4.46 -25.79 -27.03
C ASN A 333 5.86 -25.31 -27.45
N LYS A 334 6.75 -26.26 -27.76
CA LYS A 334 8.21 -26.13 -27.89
C LYS A 334 8.75 -25.20 -29.00
N ASN A 335 8.08 -24.11 -29.33
CA ASN A 335 8.70 -23.02 -30.06
C ASN A 335 9.49 -22.20 -29.05
N ASN A 336 10.57 -22.75 -28.48
CA ASN A 336 11.46 -22.04 -27.56
C ASN A 336 12.31 -21.06 -28.37
N PRO A 337 11.94 -19.77 -28.48
CA PRO A 337 12.63 -18.87 -29.38
C PRO A 337 13.93 -18.47 -28.70
N THR A 338 15.05 -18.61 -29.40
CA THR A 338 16.34 -18.12 -28.88
C THR A 338 16.36 -16.61 -28.84
N ILE A 339 16.94 -16.03 -27.81
CA ILE A 339 17.11 -14.58 -27.70
C ILE A 339 18.19 -14.13 -28.69
N ASP A 340 17.84 -13.21 -29.59
CA ASP A 340 18.79 -12.42 -30.34
C ASP A 340 19.27 -11.27 -29.46
N ILE A 341 20.35 -11.52 -28.72
CA ILE A 341 20.88 -10.64 -27.68
C ILE A 341 21.21 -9.26 -28.26
N VAL A 342 21.87 -9.20 -29.42
CA VAL A 342 22.32 -7.94 -30.03
C VAL A 342 21.12 -7.05 -30.35
N ASN A 343 20.06 -7.59 -30.95
CA ASN A 343 18.87 -6.81 -31.26
C ASN A 343 18.03 -6.51 -30.01
N ALA A 344 18.05 -7.36 -28.98
CA ALA A 344 17.38 -7.10 -27.72
C ALA A 344 18.04 -5.97 -26.93
N GLU A 345 19.36 -6.01 -26.76
CA GLU A 345 20.16 -4.96 -26.11
C GLU A 345 19.95 -3.62 -26.80
N LYS A 346 20.04 -3.59 -28.14
CA LYS A 346 19.76 -2.38 -28.92
C LYS A 346 18.36 -1.83 -28.67
N LEU A 347 17.33 -2.69 -28.62
CA LEU A 347 15.97 -2.26 -28.32
C LEU A 347 15.84 -1.70 -26.89
N MET A 348 16.51 -2.32 -25.91
CA MET A 348 16.51 -1.82 -24.53
C MET A 348 17.25 -0.47 -24.42
N GLU A 349 18.36 -0.30 -25.11
CA GLU A 349 19.08 0.99 -25.18
C GLU A 349 18.18 2.08 -25.78
N GLU A 350 17.51 1.79 -26.91
CA GLU A 350 16.56 2.71 -27.53
C GLU A 350 15.39 3.05 -26.60
N ALA A 351 14.87 2.07 -25.86
CA ALA A 351 13.79 2.28 -24.89
C ALA A 351 14.24 3.14 -23.70
N ILE A 352 15.44 2.91 -23.16
CA ILE A 352 16.03 3.71 -22.09
C ILE A 352 16.26 5.15 -22.56
N LEU A 353 16.81 5.34 -23.76
CA LEU A 353 16.99 6.66 -24.35
C LEU A 353 15.66 7.38 -24.57
N HIS A 354 14.61 6.65 -24.93
CA HIS A 354 13.26 7.21 -25.09
C HIS A 354 12.66 7.71 -23.77
N LEU A 355 12.91 7.01 -22.66
CA LEU A 355 12.47 7.45 -21.33
C LEU A 355 13.13 8.76 -20.88
N GLY A 356 14.37 9.01 -21.31
CA GLY A 356 15.14 10.18 -20.90
C GLY A 356 15.23 10.30 -19.39
N ASP A 357 14.82 11.44 -18.83
CA ASP A 357 14.85 11.70 -17.38
C ASP A 357 13.92 10.78 -16.58
N GLU A 358 12.93 10.13 -17.21
CA GLU A 358 12.03 9.20 -16.51
C GLU A 358 12.71 7.90 -16.09
N VAL A 359 13.88 7.56 -16.66
CA VAL A 359 14.59 6.31 -16.38
C VAL A 359 14.90 6.12 -14.89
N ILE A 360 15.16 7.22 -14.16
CA ILE A 360 15.48 7.19 -12.72
C ILE A 360 14.33 6.61 -11.88
N TYR A 361 13.09 6.68 -12.39
CA TYR A 361 11.93 6.19 -11.68
C TYR A 361 11.72 4.68 -11.83
N LEU A 362 12.46 4.00 -12.72
CA LEU A 362 12.40 2.53 -12.83
C LEU A 362 12.92 1.81 -11.59
N GLU A 363 13.74 2.46 -10.75
CA GLU A 363 14.22 1.88 -9.50
C GLU A 363 13.17 1.87 -8.37
N GLY A 364 12.16 2.75 -8.47
CA GLY A 364 11.16 2.96 -7.43
C GLY A 364 11.74 3.43 -6.09
N SER A 365 12.93 4.06 -6.10
CA SER A 365 13.65 4.58 -4.94
C SER A 365 13.37 6.08 -4.75
N ASP A 366 13.51 6.57 -3.50
CA ASP A 366 13.45 8.00 -3.17
C ASP A 366 12.21 8.79 -3.63
N LEU A 367 11.07 8.10 -3.78
CA LEU A 367 9.80 8.71 -4.21
C LEU A 367 9.22 9.58 -3.08
N LYS A 368 8.93 10.85 -3.37
CA LYS A 368 8.61 11.86 -2.34
C LYS A 368 7.14 12.16 -2.21
N ASN A 369 6.36 11.90 -3.25
CA ASN A 369 4.99 12.41 -3.36
C ASN A 369 4.22 11.72 -4.49
N LYS A 370 2.94 12.12 -4.68
CA LYS A 370 2.06 11.59 -5.72
C LYS A 370 2.58 11.75 -7.15
N ASP A 371 3.31 12.84 -7.44
CA ASP A 371 3.91 13.06 -8.76
C ASP A 371 5.01 12.03 -9.05
N ASP A 372 5.90 11.77 -8.08
CA ASP A 372 6.93 10.74 -8.20
C ASP A 372 6.32 9.33 -8.37
N TYR A 373 5.24 9.01 -7.65
CA TYR A 373 4.51 7.75 -7.84
C TYR A 373 3.91 7.66 -9.26
N SER A 374 3.37 8.77 -9.76
CA SER A 374 2.80 8.83 -11.11
C SER A 374 3.87 8.67 -12.18
N LYS A 375 5.04 9.29 -12.01
CA LYS A 375 6.20 9.18 -12.91
C LYS A 375 6.78 7.78 -12.91
N THR A 376 6.89 7.14 -11.74
CA THR A 376 7.25 5.71 -11.62
C THR A 376 6.34 4.83 -12.47
N CYS A 377 5.04 4.97 -12.31
CA CYS A 377 4.09 4.22 -13.12
C CYS A 377 4.19 4.54 -14.61
N SER A 378 4.42 5.81 -14.96
CA SER A 378 4.57 6.26 -16.35
C SER A 378 5.82 5.66 -16.97
N ALA A 379 6.96 5.65 -16.27
CA ALA A 379 8.21 5.08 -16.77
C ALA A 379 8.06 3.60 -17.14
N PHE A 380 7.44 2.79 -16.28
CA PHE A 380 7.16 1.39 -16.60
C PHE A 380 6.18 1.23 -17.77
N ILE A 381 5.08 2.00 -17.77
CA ILE A 381 4.10 1.96 -18.87
C ILE A 381 4.77 2.34 -20.20
N ASN A 382 5.56 3.41 -20.21
CA ASN A 382 6.25 3.92 -21.39
C ASN A 382 7.33 2.95 -21.88
N LEU A 383 8.06 2.28 -20.98
CA LEU A 383 9.00 1.22 -21.32
C LEU A 383 8.32 0.08 -22.07
N TYR A 384 7.23 -0.46 -21.51
CA TYR A 384 6.47 -1.53 -22.16
C TYR A 384 5.82 -1.05 -23.47
N ASP A 385 5.16 0.11 -23.46
CA ASP A 385 4.50 0.67 -24.64
C ASP A 385 5.53 0.88 -25.77
N PHE A 386 6.75 1.34 -25.49
CA PHE A 386 7.84 1.47 -26.47
C PHE A 386 8.23 0.12 -27.10
N ILE A 387 8.40 -0.92 -26.28
CA ILE A 387 8.68 -2.28 -26.78
C ILE A 387 7.53 -2.77 -27.67
N LEU A 388 6.29 -2.55 -27.25
CA LEU A 388 5.06 -2.99 -27.91
C LEU A 388 4.73 -2.22 -29.21
N LEU A 389 5.36 -1.07 -29.48
CA LEU A 389 5.24 -0.37 -30.77
C LEU A 389 5.88 -1.15 -31.93
N ASN A 390 6.76 -2.11 -31.63
CA ASN A 390 7.41 -2.95 -32.62
C ASN A 390 6.52 -4.13 -33.04
N ASN A 391 6.86 -4.79 -34.15
CA ASN A 391 6.19 -6.03 -34.51
C ASN A 391 6.45 -7.14 -33.47
N ASN A 392 5.58 -8.16 -33.44
CA ASN A 392 5.64 -9.22 -32.44
C ASN A 392 7.03 -9.86 -32.29
N LYS A 393 7.76 -10.06 -33.39
CA LYS A 393 9.08 -10.71 -33.33
C LYS A 393 10.10 -9.86 -32.57
N ILE A 394 10.15 -8.56 -32.86
CA ILE A 394 11.08 -7.62 -32.19
C ILE A 394 10.65 -7.42 -30.73
N ALA A 395 9.37 -7.15 -30.50
CA ALA A 395 8.83 -6.95 -29.16
C ALA A 395 8.99 -8.20 -28.28
N GLY A 396 8.67 -9.37 -28.81
CA GLY A 396 8.83 -10.66 -28.15
C GLY A 396 10.29 -10.96 -27.79
N ASN A 397 11.24 -10.68 -28.70
CA ASN A 397 12.68 -10.81 -28.41
C ASN A 397 13.13 -9.89 -27.27
N GLY A 398 12.70 -8.62 -27.28
CA GLY A 398 13.02 -7.66 -26.23
C GLY A 398 12.41 -8.02 -24.87
N LEU A 399 11.13 -8.40 -24.85
CA LEU A 399 10.45 -8.85 -23.62
C LEU A 399 11.11 -10.10 -23.04
N ARG A 400 11.45 -11.07 -23.89
CA ARG A 400 12.15 -12.30 -23.47
C ARG A 400 13.49 -11.99 -22.84
N TYR A 401 14.26 -11.09 -23.44
CA TYR A 401 15.52 -10.61 -22.87
C TYR A 401 15.30 -9.94 -21.50
N MET A 402 14.32 -9.03 -21.38
CA MET A 402 13.99 -8.37 -20.13
C MET A 402 13.52 -9.33 -19.01
N PHE A 403 12.92 -10.46 -19.36
CA PHE A 403 12.51 -11.50 -18.41
C PHE A 403 13.57 -12.58 -18.16
N THR A 404 14.72 -12.49 -18.83
CA THR A 404 15.86 -13.37 -18.61
C THR A 404 16.84 -12.62 -17.71
N ASP A 405 17.04 -13.13 -16.49
CA ASP A 405 17.98 -12.56 -15.52
C ASP A 405 19.41 -12.45 -16.07
#